data_AF-A0A952VX84-F1
#
_entry.id   AF-A0A952VX84-F1
#
_cell.length_a   1.000
_cell.length_b   1.000
_cell.length_c   1.000
_cell.angle_alpha   90.00
_cell.angle_beta   90.00
_cell.angle_gamma   90.00
#
_symmetry.space_group_name_H-M   'P 1'
#
loop_
_entity.id
_entity.type
_entity.pdbx_description
1 polymer ?
#
loop_
_entity_poly.entity_id
_entity_poly.type
_entity_poly.pdbx_seq_one_letter_code
_entity_poly.pdbx_strand_id
1 'polypeptide(L)'
;QAERRGENILIILFGVLYIGLPLSTVVSTRSLPAGEFLVLFLAVVTWASDTGAYYAGTLWGKHPLLPSVSPKKTVEGVLGGLALAVGAALLAQWWFASQLALPDVLILGVLLTGAGLLGDLFESMIKRRTGVKDSGGILPGHGGMLDRLDSLLFTAPTFYYYVAYVCDLSPPL
;
A
#
# COMPACT_ATOMS: atom_id res chain seq x y z
N GLN A 1 21.07 15.02 -27.59
CA GLN A 1 20.01 14.11 -28.09
C GLN A 1 20.11 12.70 -27.50
N ALA A 2 21.30 12.09 -27.42
CA ALA A 2 21.50 10.78 -26.78
C ALA A 2 21.17 10.77 -25.27
N GLU A 3 21.56 11.82 -24.53
CA GLU A 3 21.25 11.95 -23.09
C GLU A 3 19.74 11.97 -22.81
N ARG A 4 18.97 12.81 -23.53
CA ARG A 4 17.49 12.82 -23.44
C ARG A 4 16.85 11.48 -23.79
N ARG A 5 17.45 10.69 -24.70
CA ARG A 5 16.97 9.33 -25.02
C ARG A 5 17.19 8.38 -23.84
N GLY A 6 18.35 8.48 -23.17
CA GLY A 6 18.64 7.72 -21.96
C GLY A 6 17.68 8.05 -20.81
N GLU A 7 17.45 9.33 -20.55
CA GLU A 7 16.49 9.80 -19.53
C GLU A 7 15.08 9.27 -19.77
N ASN A 8 14.58 9.33 -21.01
CA ASN A 8 13.25 8.81 -21.35
C ASN A 8 13.14 7.30 -21.10
N ILE A 9 14.18 6.52 -21.43
CA ILE A 9 14.21 5.08 -21.18
C ILE A 9 14.13 4.82 -19.67
N LEU A 10 14.90 5.56 -18.87
CA LEU A 10 14.89 5.42 -17.41
C LEU A 10 13.54 5.75 -16.80
N ILE A 11 12.86 6.79 -17.28
CA ILE A 11 11.52 7.16 -16.79
C ILE A 11 10.49 6.07 -17.14
N ILE A 12 10.55 5.52 -18.35
CA ILE A 12 9.66 4.42 -18.76
C ILE A 12 9.91 3.18 -17.90
N LEU A 13 11.18 2.79 -17.73
CA LEU A 13 11.55 1.66 -16.87
C LEU A 13 11.10 1.89 -15.44
N PHE A 14 11.30 3.10 -14.90
CA PHE A 14 10.81 3.47 -13.58
C PHE A 14 9.29 3.30 -13.48
N GLY A 15 8.51 3.82 -14.44
CA GLY A 15 7.05 3.65 -14.42
C GLY A 15 6.60 2.19 -14.48
N VAL A 16 7.25 1.36 -15.31
CA VAL A 16 6.96 -0.07 -15.40
C VAL A 16 7.29 -0.79 -14.09
N LEU A 17 8.46 -0.52 -13.50
CA LEU A 17 8.91 -1.18 -12.28
C LEU A 17 8.16 -0.68 -11.03
N TYR A 18 7.80 0.60 -10.98
CA TYR A 18 7.18 1.23 -9.83
C TYR A 18 5.66 1.06 -9.81
N ILE A 19 5.00 1.10 -10.96
CA ILE A 19 3.53 1.01 -11.06
C ILE A 19 3.13 -0.35 -11.63
N GLY A 20 3.69 -0.73 -12.78
CA GLY A 20 3.29 -1.94 -13.49
C GLY A 20 3.54 -3.22 -12.70
N LEU A 21 4.77 -3.41 -12.18
CA LEU A 21 5.12 -4.62 -11.45
C LEU A 21 4.28 -4.79 -10.18
N PRO A 22 4.16 -3.81 -9.27
CA PRO A 22 3.38 -4.03 -8.07
C PRO A 22 1.89 -4.23 -8.34
N LEU A 23 1.29 -3.48 -9.27
CA LEU A 23 -0.13 -3.69 -9.61
C LEU A 23 -0.37 -5.06 -10.28
N SER A 24 0.63 -5.62 -10.97
CA SER A 24 0.51 -6.98 -11.51
C SER A 24 0.31 -8.03 -10.41
N THR A 25 0.83 -7.81 -9.19
CA THR A 25 0.63 -8.72 -8.06
C THR A 25 -0.80 -8.74 -7.54
N VAL A 26 -1.62 -7.70 -7.81
CA VAL A 26 -3.06 -7.73 -7.55
C VAL A 26 -3.74 -8.74 -8.47
N VAL A 27 -3.33 -8.78 -9.74
CA VAL A 27 -3.80 -9.77 -10.71
C VAL A 27 -3.32 -11.17 -10.32
N SER A 28 -2.06 -11.31 -9.90
CA SER A 28 -1.55 -12.59 -9.41
C SER A 28 -2.29 -13.08 -8.17
N THR A 29 -2.64 -12.17 -7.24
CA THR A 29 -3.47 -12.48 -6.06
C THR A 29 -4.86 -12.96 -6.47
N ARG A 30 -5.47 -12.34 -7.50
CA ARG A 30 -6.77 -12.75 -8.03
C ARG A 30 -6.77 -14.18 -8.59
N SER A 31 -5.63 -14.65 -9.07
CA SER A 31 -5.44 -16.00 -9.63
C SER A 31 -5.19 -17.09 -8.58
N LEU A 32 -5.03 -16.72 -7.30
CA LEU A 32 -4.92 -17.68 -6.20
C LEU A 32 -6.29 -18.28 -5.84
N PRO A 33 -6.33 -19.43 -5.12
CA PRO A 33 -7.57 -19.95 -4.55
C PRO A 33 -8.27 -18.89 -3.67
N ALA A 34 -9.58 -18.72 -3.88
CA ALA A 34 -10.37 -17.66 -3.24
C ALA A 34 -9.81 -16.24 -3.48
N GLY A 35 -9.14 -16.02 -4.62
CA GLY A 35 -8.44 -14.78 -4.95
C GLY A 35 -9.30 -13.53 -4.94
N GLU A 36 -10.60 -13.61 -5.24
CA GLU A 36 -11.52 -12.47 -5.11
C GLU A 36 -11.63 -11.96 -3.66
N PHE A 37 -11.65 -12.87 -2.70
CA PHE A 37 -11.70 -12.55 -1.27
C PHE A 37 -10.34 -12.06 -0.77
N LEU A 38 -9.25 -12.58 -1.30
CA LEU A 38 -7.89 -12.12 -0.97
C LEU A 38 -7.64 -10.70 -1.49
N VAL A 39 -8.09 -10.37 -2.71
CA VAL A 39 -8.01 -9.00 -3.23
C VAL A 39 -8.88 -8.05 -2.41
N LEU A 40 -10.09 -8.47 -2.02
CA LEU A 40 -10.94 -7.67 -1.15
C LEU A 40 -10.31 -7.47 0.25
N PHE A 41 -9.70 -8.51 0.81
CA PHE A 41 -8.96 -8.44 2.07
C PHE A 41 -7.84 -7.40 2.00
N LEU A 42 -7.00 -7.48 0.96
CA LEU A 42 -5.92 -6.51 0.72
C LEU A 42 -6.47 -5.07 0.69
N ALA A 43 -7.51 -4.82 -0.11
CA ALA A 43 -8.09 -3.48 -0.23
C ALA A 43 -8.64 -2.97 1.10
N VAL A 44 -9.42 -3.79 1.81
CA VAL A 44 -10.05 -3.42 3.09
C VAL A 44 -8.99 -3.11 4.16
N VAL A 45 -7.97 -3.95 4.29
CA VAL A 45 -6.92 -3.76 5.30
C VAL A 45 -6.06 -2.55 4.99
N THR A 46 -5.66 -2.35 3.73
CA THR A 46 -4.89 -1.17 3.31
C THR A 46 -5.68 0.12 3.54
N TRP A 47 -6.95 0.17 3.10
CA TRP A 47 -7.78 1.37 3.31
C TRP A 47 -8.12 1.62 4.78
N ALA A 48 -8.30 0.57 5.57
CA ALA A 48 -8.46 0.68 7.02
C ALA A 48 -7.20 1.26 7.67
N SER A 49 -6.01 0.81 7.26
CA SER A 49 -4.73 1.39 7.71
C SER A 49 -4.66 2.89 7.41
N ASP A 50 -4.91 3.28 6.16
CA ASP A 50 -4.83 4.69 5.73
C ASP A 50 -5.85 5.57 6.47
N THR A 51 -7.06 5.05 6.66
CA THR A 51 -8.13 5.71 7.42
C THR A 51 -7.75 5.88 8.89
N GLY A 52 -7.26 4.82 9.52
CA GLY A 52 -6.84 4.84 10.93
C GLY A 52 -5.68 5.81 11.14
N ALA A 53 -4.71 5.81 10.22
CA ALA A 53 -3.58 6.72 10.25
C ALA A 53 -3.98 8.18 10.05
N TYR A 54 -4.92 8.44 9.15
CA TYR A 54 -5.45 9.78 8.93
C TYR A 54 -6.17 10.32 10.18
N TYR A 55 -7.12 9.56 10.74
CA TYR A 55 -7.89 10.02 11.89
C TYR A 55 -7.03 10.13 13.16
N ALA A 56 -6.26 9.09 13.48
CA ALA A 56 -5.43 9.14 14.68
C ALA A 56 -4.31 10.19 14.57
N GLY A 57 -3.73 10.34 13.38
CA GLY A 57 -2.73 11.37 13.12
C GLY A 57 -3.30 12.78 13.20
N THR A 58 -4.54 13.00 12.76
CA THR A 58 -5.18 14.32 12.79
C THR A 58 -5.68 14.68 14.20
N LEU A 59 -6.23 13.72 14.95
CA LEU A 59 -6.83 13.96 16.26
C LEU A 59 -5.79 13.98 17.40
N TRP A 60 -4.80 13.09 17.33
CA TRP A 60 -3.84 12.88 18.43
C TRP A 60 -2.38 13.01 18.00
N GLY A 61 -2.10 13.34 16.74
CA GLY A 61 -0.74 13.45 16.23
C GLY A 61 0.07 14.52 16.93
N LYS A 62 1.11 14.12 17.64
CA LYS A 62 2.05 15.02 18.33
C LYS A 62 3.49 14.79 17.89
N HIS A 63 3.82 13.57 17.46
CA HIS A 63 5.18 13.20 17.09
C HIS A 63 5.26 12.94 15.59
N PRO A 64 5.73 13.92 14.78
CA PRO A 64 5.97 13.70 13.37
C PRO A 64 6.97 12.57 13.13
N LEU A 65 6.66 11.69 12.18
CA LEU A 65 7.49 10.52 11.86
C LEU A 65 8.71 10.91 11.01
N LEU A 66 8.48 11.66 9.92
CA LEU A 66 9.53 12.05 8.98
C LEU A 66 9.30 13.49 8.45
N PRO A 67 9.60 14.53 9.26
CA PRO A 67 9.26 15.93 8.97
C PRO A 67 9.77 16.45 7.61
N SER A 68 10.94 15.99 7.17
CA SER A 68 11.59 16.43 5.94
C SER A 68 10.91 15.93 4.67
N VAL A 69 10.16 14.82 4.75
CA VAL A 69 9.47 14.21 3.60
C VAL A 69 7.97 14.47 3.69
N SER A 70 7.37 14.09 4.81
CA SER A 70 5.93 14.17 5.05
C SER A 70 5.64 14.68 6.47
N PRO A 71 5.50 16.00 6.66
CA PRO A 71 5.32 16.60 7.99
C PRO A 71 3.99 16.24 8.67
N LYS A 72 3.03 15.70 7.91
CA LYS A 72 1.71 15.30 8.41
C LYS A 72 1.64 13.86 8.92
N LYS A 73 2.63 13.02 8.61
CA LYS A 73 2.67 11.63 9.11
C LYS A 73 3.21 11.64 10.53
N THR A 74 2.49 11.03 11.46
CA THR A 74 2.84 10.99 12.89
C THR A 74 2.93 9.57 13.39
N VAL A 75 3.67 9.36 14.48
CA VAL A 75 3.78 8.05 15.15
C VAL A 75 2.40 7.60 15.64
N GLU A 76 1.59 8.50 16.20
CA GLU A 76 0.23 8.20 16.63
C GLU A 76 -0.66 7.79 15.46
N GLY A 77 -0.47 8.41 14.29
CA GLY A 77 -1.11 7.99 13.06
C GLY A 77 -0.74 6.55 12.71
N VAL A 78 0.54 6.19 12.71
CA VAL A 78 0.97 4.82 12.41
C VAL A 78 0.35 3.81 13.37
N LEU A 79 0.29 4.12 14.67
CA LEU A 79 -0.35 3.25 15.67
C LEU A 79 -1.87 3.12 15.45
N GLY A 80 -2.55 4.22 15.10
CA GLY A 80 -3.98 4.19 14.78
C GLY A 80 -4.28 3.42 13.50
N GLY A 81 -3.43 3.57 12.48
CA GLY A 81 -3.48 2.78 11.24
C GLY A 81 -3.31 1.30 11.54
N LEU A 82 -2.29 0.93 12.34
CA LEU A 82 -2.06 -0.45 12.75
C LEU A 82 -3.25 -1.05 13.48
N ALA A 83 -3.81 -0.33 14.46
CA ALA A 83 -4.95 -0.81 15.23
C ALA A 83 -6.17 -1.07 14.32
N LEU A 84 -6.46 -0.15 13.39
CA LEU A 84 -7.60 -0.29 12.48
C LEU A 84 -7.36 -1.36 11.41
N ALA A 85 -6.12 -1.49 10.90
CA ALA A 85 -5.72 -2.52 9.97
C ALA A 85 -5.86 -3.92 10.58
N VAL A 86 -5.38 -4.15 11.80
CA VAL A 86 -5.52 -5.43 12.52
C VAL A 86 -7.00 -5.73 12.78
N GLY A 87 -7.78 -4.75 13.24
CA GLY A 87 -9.23 -4.92 13.43
C GLY A 87 -9.96 -5.28 12.15
N ALA A 88 -9.64 -4.62 11.04
CA ALA A 88 -10.20 -4.90 9.73
C ALA A 88 -9.78 -6.27 9.19
N ALA A 89 -8.52 -6.67 9.42
CA ALA A 89 -8.00 -7.98 9.03
C ALA A 89 -8.74 -9.11 9.77
N LEU A 90 -8.94 -8.97 11.09
CA LEU A 90 -9.70 -9.92 11.91
C LEU A 90 -11.17 -9.99 11.46
N LEU A 91 -11.79 -8.84 11.18
CA LEU A 91 -13.17 -8.79 10.67
C LEU A 91 -13.29 -9.46 9.30
N ALA A 92 -12.34 -9.20 8.40
CA ALA A 92 -12.31 -9.79 7.06
C ALA A 92 -12.11 -11.32 7.13
N GLN A 93 -11.21 -11.80 7.99
CA GLN A 93 -11.02 -13.23 8.25
C GLN A 93 -12.33 -13.90 8.70
N TRP A 94 -13.01 -13.30 9.67
CA TRP A 94 -14.28 -13.82 10.21
C TRP A 94 -15.41 -13.80 9.16
N TRP A 95 -15.46 -12.78 8.30
CA TRP A 95 -16.54 -12.61 7.34
C TRP A 95 -16.34 -13.42 6.05
N PHE A 96 -15.21 -13.25 5.36
CA PHE A 96 -15.04 -13.73 3.98
C PHE A 96 -13.67 -14.32 3.66
N ALA A 97 -12.67 -14.16 4.53
CA ALA A 97 -11.30 -14.66 4.32
C ALA A 97 -10.93 -15.77 5.32
N SER A 98 -11.88 -16.68 5.59
CA SER A 98 -11.74 -17.77 6.57
C SER A 98 -10.61 -18.76 6.28
N GLN A 99 -10.10 -18.77 5.05
CA GLN A 99 -8.95 -19.56 4.62
C GLN A 99 -7.60 -19.09 5.20
N LEU A 100 -7.52 -17.86 5.71
CA LEU A 100 -6.31 -17.35 6.37
C LEU A 100 -6.31 -17.73 7.84
N ALA A 101 -5.19 -18.26 8.34
CA ALA A 101 -5.06 -18.58 9.75
C ALA A 101 -4.93 -17.30 10.61
N LEU A 102 -5.35 -17.38 11.87
CA LEU A 102 -5.31 -16.23 12.77
C LEU A 102 -3.91 -15.59 12.92
N PRO A 103 -2.80 -16.34 13.03
CA PRO A 103 -1.47 -15.75 13.08
C PRO A 103 -1.13 -14.96 11.82
N ASP A 104 -1.50 -15.47 10.64
CA ASP A 104 -1.25 -14.81 9.36
C ASP A 104 -1.98 -13.49 9.24
N VAL A 105 -3.24 -13.44 9.70
CA VAL A 105 -4.05 -12.22 9.67
C VAL A 105 -3.44 -11.12 10.55
N LEU A 106 -2.91 -11.47 11.72
CA LEU A 106 -2.22 -10.52 12.60
C LEU A 106 -0.91 -10.02 11.97
N ILE A 107 -0.12 -10.92 11.39
CA ILE A 107 1.13 -10.58 10.69
C ILE A 107 0.83 -9.68 9.49
N LEU A 108 -0.18 -10.01 8.69
CA LEU A 108 -0.61 -9.22 7.55
C LEU A 108 -1.07 -7.83 7.97
N GLY A 109 -1.82 -7.68 9.07
CA GLY A 109 -2.17 -6.34 9.59
C GLY A 109 -0.94 -5.46 9.84
N VAL A 110 0.11 -6.02 10.43
CA VAL A 110 1.40 -5.31 10.67
C VAL A 110 2.12 -5.02 9.36
N LEU A 111 2.29 -6.03 8.51
CA LEU A 111 3.02 -5.91 7.25
C LEU A 111 2.38 -4.91 6.29
N LEU A 112 1.05 -4.95 6.13
CA LEU A 112 0.35 -4.04 5.22
C LEU A 112 0.34 -2.60 5.77
N THR A 113 0.25 -2.41 7.07
CA THR A 113 0.41 -1.07 7.67
C THR A 113 1.80 -0.50 7.36
N GLY A 114 2.85 -1.30 7.57
CA GLY A 114 4.22 -0.88 7.31
C GLY A 114 4.49 -0.63 5.82
N ALA A 115 4.05 -1.55 4.95
CA ALA A 115 4.21 -1.43 3.51
C ALA A 115 3.45 -0.21 2.96
N GLY A 116 2.19 0.01 3.39
CA GLY A 116 1.41 1.17 2.99
C GLY A 116 2.08 2.49 3.37
N LEU A 117 2.59 2.58 4.61
CA LEU A 117 3.36 3.75 5.06
C LEU A 117 4.61 3.98 4.20
N LEU A 118 5.34 2.93 3.83
CA LEU A 118 6.51 3.04 2.96
C LEU A 118 6.13 3.54 1.55
N GLY A 119 5.01 3.08 1.01
CA GLY A 119 4.46 3.55 -0.25
C GLY A 119 4.17 5.05 -0.25
N ASP A 120 3.40 5.53 0.73
CA ASP A 120 3.09 6.95 0.90
C ASP A 120 4.34 7.81 1.05
N LEU A 121 5.34 7.33 1.81
CA LEU A 121 6.60 8.04 2.01
C LEU A 121 7.43 8.06 0.72
N PHE A 122 7.45 6.96 -0.02
CA PHE A 122 8.16 6.89 -1.30
C PHE A 122 7.56 7.85 -2.32
N GLU A 123 6.24 7.88 -2.45
CA GLU A 123 5.56 8.82 -3.33
C GLU A 123 5.77 10.27 -2.88
N SER A 124 5.72 10.53 -1.58
CA SER A 124 6.07 11.83 -0.99
C SER A 124 7.50 12.26 -1.35
N MET A 125 8.47 11.35 -1.33
CA MET A 125 9.85 11.65 -1.74
C MET A 125 9.95 11.99 -3.23
N ILE A 126 9.24 11.28 -4.11
CA ILE A 126 9.20 11.59 -5.55
C ILE A 126 8.71 13.02 -5.75
N LYS A 127 7.57 13.38 -5.13
CA LYS A 127 6.99 14.73 -5.18
C LYS A 127 7.98 15.83 -4.75
N ARG A 128 8.75 15.57 -3.68
CA ARG A 128 9.79 16.50 -3.21
C ARG A 128 10.95 16.65 -4.19
N ARG A 129 11.35 15.57 -4.87
CA ARG A 129 12.46 15.58 -5.84
C ARG A 129 12.08 16.23 -7.16
N THR A 130 10.83 16.08 -7.60
CA THR A 130 10.34 16.65 -8.86
C THR A 130 9.83 18.08 -8.72
N GLY A 131 9.62 18.56 -7.49
CA GLY A 131 9.05 19.89 -7.22
C GLY A 131 7.54 19.98 -7.50
N VAL A 132 6.89 18.86 -7.84
CA VAL A 132 5.46 18.78 -8.13
C VAL A 132 4.72 18.31 -6.88
N LYS A 133 3.67 19.03 -6.48
CA LYS A 133 2.92 18.74 -5.25
C LYS A 133 1.91 17.60 -5.39
N ASP A 134 1.25 17.50 -6.54
CA ASP A 134 0.26 16.45 -6.84
C ASP A 134 0.76 15.61 -8.01
N SER A 135 0.61 14.29 -7.93
CA SER A 135 1.14 13.38 -8.97
C SER A 135 0.45 13.53 -10.34
N GLY A 136 -0.66 14.27 -10.40
CA GLY A 136 -1.38 14.63 -11.61
C GLY A 136 -2.72 15.34 -11.29
N GLY A 137 -3.47 15.70 -12.33
CA GLY A 137 -4.80 16.35 -12.22
C GLY A 137 -5.95 15.54 -12.81
N ILE A 138 -5.77 14.22 -12.98
CA ILE A 138 -6.73 13.35 -13.68
C ILE A 138 -8.09 13.31 -12.96
N LEU A 139 -8.10 13.43 -11.63
CA LEU A 139 -9.33 13.47 -10.83
C LEU A 139 -9.55 14.90 -10.30
N PRO A 140 -10.53 15.66 -10.85
CA PRO A 140 -10.78 17.03 -10.41
C PRO A 140 -11.11 17.06 -8.91
N GLY A 141 -10.34 17.87 -8.16
CA GLY A 141 -10.49 18.05 -6.71
C GLY A 141 -9.90 16.94 -5.82
N HIS A 142 -9.31 15.87 -6.38
CA HIS A 142 -8.90 14.68 -5.61
C HIS A 142 -7.39 14.37 -5.64
N GLY A 143 -6.57 15.23 -6.25
CA GLY A 143 -5.14 14.97 -6.47
C GLY A 143 -4.90 14.06 -7.68
N GLY A 144 -3.71 13.45 -7.76
CA GLY A 144 -3.39 12.52 -8.82
C GLY A 144 -3.82 11.09 -8.52
N MET A 145 -3.89 10.25 -9.55
CA MET A 145 -4.23 8.83 -9.40
C MET A 145 -3.16 8.08 -8.59
N LEU A 146 -1.89 8.50 -8.68
CA LEU A 146 -0.80 7.86 -7.95
C LEU A 146 -0.92 8.11 -6.45
N ASP A 147 -1.43 9.27 -6.03
CA ASP A 147 -1.71 9.61 -4.62
C ASP A 147 -2.83 8.72 -4.02
N ARG A 148 -3.49 7.89 -4.84
CA ARG A 148 -4.54 6.93 -4.42
C ARG A 148 -4.06 5.48 -4.44
N LEU A 149 -2.94 5.24 -5.10
CA LEU A 149 -2.38 3.91 -5.28
C LEU A 149 -1.04 3.76 -4.57
N ASP A 150 -0.45 4.82 -4.04
CA ASP A 150 0.85 4.84 -3.36
C ASP A 150 0.97 3.78 -2.27
N SER A 151 0.01 3.68 -1.35
CA SER A 151 -0.04 2.62 -0.35
C SER A 151 -0.26 1.23 -0.98
N LEU A 152 -1.08 1.13 -2.03
CA LEU A 152 -1.35 -0.12 -2.74
C LEU A 152 -0.12 -0.67 -3.48
N LEU A 153 0.73 0.21 -4.02
CA LEU A 153 1.95 -0.17 -4.74
C LEU A 153 2.96 -0.92 -3.86
N PHE A 154 2.89 -0.77 -2.55
CA PHE A 154 3.72 -1.54 -1.62
C PHE A 154 2.93 -2.64 -0.94
N THR A 155 1.67 -2.41 -0.56
CA THR A 155 0.87 -3.44 0.11
C THR A 155 0.54 -4.62 -0.80
N ALA A 156 0.27 -4.39 -2.09
CA ALA A 156 -0.07 -5.47 -3.02
C ALA A 156 1.03 -6.54 -3.17
N PRO A 157 2.29 -6.19 -3.50
CA PRO A 157 3.34 -7.21 -3.59
C PRO A 157 3.62 -7.84 -2.23
N THR A 158 3.67 -7.07 -1.13
CA THR A 158 3.87 -7.61 0.21
C THR A 158 2.81 -8.66 0.55
N PHE A 159 1.54 -8.37 0.27
CA PHE A 159 0.44 -9.29 0.49
C PHE A 159 0.58 -10.54 -0.36
N TYR A 160 0.71 -10.38 -1.69
CA TYR A 160 0.81 -11.50 -2.63
C TYR A 160 1.92 -12.48 -2.24
N TYR A 161 3.14 -11.99 -2.02
CA TYR A 161 4.26 -12.85 -1.66
C TYR A 161 4.07 -13.51 -0.30
N TYR A 162 3.44 -12.85 0.66
CA TYR A 162 3.12 -13.47 1.94
C TYR A 162 2.10 -14.62 1.76
N VAL A 163 0.95 -14.36 1.12
CA VAL A 163 -0.09 -15.38 0.99
C VAL A 163 0.32 -16.53 0.07
N ALA A 164 1.08 -16.26 -0.99
CA ALA A 164 1.52 -17.29 -1.93
C ALA A 164 2.54 -18.24 -1.31
N TYR A 165 3.53 -17.72 -0.58
CA TYR A 165 4.69 -18.50 -0.12
C TYR A 165 4.69 -18.85 1.37
N VAL A 166 4.03 -18.05 2.22
CA VAL A 166 3.94 -18.30 3.66
C VAL A 166 2.66 -19.04 4.01
N CYS A 167 1.53 -18.62 3.44
CA CYS A 167 0.26 -19.35 3.61
C CYS A 167 0.10 -20.55 2.66
N ASP A 168 1.09 -20.79 1.78
CA ASP A 168 1.12 -21.88 0.79
C ASP A 168 -0.13 -21.95 -0.10
N LEU A 169 -0.67 -20.78 -0.47
CA LEU A 169 -1.84 -20.68 -1.35
C LEU A 169 -1.49 -20.73 -2.83
N SER A 170 -0.20 -20.80 -3.20
CA SER A 170 0.20 -20.92 -4.60
C SER A 170 -0.24 -22.28 -5.17
N PRO A 171 -0.79 -22.33 -6.40
CA PRO A 171 -1.02 -23.61 -7.06
C PRO A 171 0.33 -24.35 -7.24
N PRO A 172 0.36 -25.69 -7.09
CA PRO A 172 1.57 -26.46 -7.40
C PRO A 172 1.98 -26.20 -8.85
N LEU A 173 3.28 -25.94 -9.05
CA LEU A 173 3.88 -25.72 -10.37
C LEU A 173 3.73 -26.94 -11.29
#